data_AF-A0A069DQW6-F1
#
_entry.id   AF-A0A069DQW6-F1
#
_cell.length_a   1.000
_cell.length_b   1.000
_cell.length_c   1.000
_cell.angle_alpha   90.00
_cell.angle_beta   90.00
_cell.angle_gamma   90.00
#
_symmetry.space_group_name_H-M   'P 1'
#
loop_
_entity.id
_entity.type
_entity.pdbx_description
1 polymer ?
#
loop_
_entity_poly.entity_id
_entity_poly.type
_entity_poly.pdbx_seq_one_letter_code
_entity_poly.pdbx_strand_id
1 'polypeptide(L)'
;SVYPIRRNKKINKKNKLHVVFDEAARREFLTGFHKRKLQRKKAAEEELRQQLKAERKRIKQEAKEQYKKLVKSYKPIPELEEQLAKEYEMENARVSILELDADLLAETNFLIGRNRGQIEEKPEIKEEMEEESPSEELPGMELTTKIKKKEIKSEEEPKELKTKKELKKELKKQATTKVKKSKVFQRKSRLERLKQKKVSMRLKKESMKIKAKRYFFLF
;
A
#
# COMPACT_ATOMS: atom_id res chain seq x y z
N SER A 1 -23.04 -18.22 57.87
CA SER A 1 -23.29 -17.00 57.07
C SER A 1 -24.75 -17.00 56.63
N VAL A 2 -25.58 -16.17 57.26
CA VAL A 2 -27.03 -16.14 57.06
C VAL A 2 -27.33 -15.02 56.06
N TYR A 3 -27.83 -15.36 54.86
CA TYR A 3 -28.24 -14.36 53.88
C TYR A 3 -29.49 -13.61 54.37
N PRO A 4 -29.57 -12.28 54.22
CA PRO A 4 -30.72 -11.53 54.68
C PRO A 4 -31.94 -11.84 53.81
N ILE A 5 -32.99 -12.38 54.44
CA ILE A 5 -34.29 -12.62 53.81
C ILE A 5 -34.95 -11.26 53.53
N ARG A 6 -35.01 -10.87 52.25
CA ARG A 6 -35.67 -9.63 51.83
C ARG A 6 -37.18 -9.80 52.02
N ARG A 7 -37.77 -9.05 52.96
CA ARG A 7 -39.23 -8.98 53.11
C ARG A 7 -39.84 -8.30 51.87
N ASN A 8 -40.73 -8.99 51.17
CA ASN A 8 -41.44 -8.45 50.01
C ASN A 8 -42.26 -7.22 50.41
N LYS A 9 -41.87 -6.04 49.93
CA LYS A 9 -42.66 -4.81 50.08
C LYS A 9 -43.96 -4.95 49.29
N LYS A 10 -45.08 -4.51 49.86
CA LYS A 10 -46.40 -4.53 49.19
C LYS A 10 -46.29 -3.72 47.89
N ILE A 11 -46.52 -4.38 46.75
CA ILE A 11 -46.42 -3.76 45.42
C ILE A 11 -47.51 -2.69 45.32
N ASN A 12 -47.09 -1.45 45.06
CA ASN A 12 -47.99 -0.31 44.96
C ASN A 12 -48.78 -0.42 43.64
N LYS A 13 -50.05 -0.83 43.71
CA LYS A 13 -50.90 -1.15 42.54
C LYS A 13 -51.09 0.03 41.58
N LYS A 14 -50.89 1.27 42.04
CA LYS A 14 -51.00 2.51 41.25
C LYS A 14 -49.90 2.65 40.18
N ASN A 15 -48.72 2.05 40.40
CA ASN A 15 -47.57 2.15 39.48
C ASN A 15 -47.41 0.90 38.61
N LYS A 16 -48.50 0.14 38.39
CA LYS A 16 -48.42 -1.11 37.64
C LYS A 16 -48.24 -0.80 36.15
N LEU A 17 -47.06 -1.10 35.63
CA LEU A 17 -46.75 -1.03 34.20
C LEU A 17 -47.47 -2.16 33.47
N HIS A 18 -48.44 -1.81 32.62
CA HIS A 18 -49.07 -2.75 31.69
C HIS A 18 -48.21 -2.83 30.42
N VAL A 19 -47.51 -3.95 30.25
CA VAL A 19 -46.79 -4.27 29.01
C VAL A 19 -47.77 -4.96 28.08
N VAL A 20 -48.31 -4.20 27.11
CA VAL A 20 -49.13 -4.74 26.03
C VAL A 20 -48.23 -4.88 24.81
N PHE A 21 -48.19 -6.09 24.25
CA PHE A 21 -47.47 -6.33 23.00
C PHE A 21 -48.37 -5.95 21.84
N ASP A 22 -47.85 -5.11 20.95
CA ASP A 22 -48.47 -4.93 19.64
C ASP A 22 -48.31 -6.23 18.84
N GLU A 23 -49.45 -6.85 18.51
CA GLU A 23 -49.48 -8.09 17.76
C GLU A 23 -48.86 -7.95 16.36
N ALA A 24 -48.97 -6.78 15.74
CA ALA A 24 -48.37 -6.53 14.44
C ALA A 24 -46.83 -6.52 14.54
N ALA A 25 -46.28 -5.82 15.53
CA ALA A 25 -44.85 -5.82 15.83
C ALA A 25 -44.35 -7.22 16.20
N ARG A 26 -45.16 -8.01 16.93
CA ARG A 26 -44.84 -9.42 17.24
C ARG A 26 -44.77 -10.28 15.98
N ARG A 27 -45.74 -10.16 15.07
CA ARG A 27 -45.74 -10.89 13.78
C ARG A 27 -44.53 -10.51 12.93
N GLU A 28 -44.19 -9.23 12.84
CA GLU A 28 -42.99 -8.77 12.13
C GLU A 28 -41.71 -9.26 12.80
N PHE A 29 -41.64 -9.27 14.13
CA PHE A 29 -40.49 -9.80 14.85
C PHE A 29 -40.30 -11.29 14.56
N LEU A 30 -41.37 -12.09 14.62
CA LEU A 30 -41.30 -13.54 14.41
C LEU A 30 -41.07 -13.93 12.94
N THR A 31 -41.61 -13.21 11.97
CA THR A 31 -41.48 -13.58 10.54
C THR A 31 -40.37 -12.80 9.82
N GLY A 32 -39.97 -11.65 10.34
CA GLY A 32 -39.01 -10.71 9.74
C GLY A 32 -37.54 -11.12 9.82
N PHE A 33 -37.20 -12.39 10.07
CA PHE A 33 -35.80 -12.85 10.14
C PHE A 33 -35.01 -12.55 8.86
N HIS A 34 -35.62 -12.73 7.69
CA HIS A 34 -34.99 -12.41 6.41
C HIS A 34 -34.71 -10.90 6.29
N LYS A 35 -35.70 -10.06 6.65
CA LYS A 35 -35.54 -8.60 6.69
C LYS A 35 -34.36 -8.20 7.59
N ARG A 36 -34.31 -8.72 8.83
CA ARG A 36 -33.19 -8.46 9.76
C ARG A 36 -31.85 -8.97 9.25
N LYS A 37 -31.82 -10.12 8.57
CA LYS A 37 -30.59 -10.66 7.96
C LYS A 37 -30.09 -9.75 6.84
N LEU A 38 -30.98 -9.21 6.02
CA LEU A 38 -30.63 -8.23 4.98
C LEU A 38 -30.18 -6.91 5.60
N GLN A 39 -30.87 -6.40 6.61
CA GLN A 39 -30.47 -5.18 7.33
C GLN A 39 -29.07 -5.31 7.92
N ARG A 40 -28.78 -6.42 8.63
CA ARG A 40 -27.43 -6.67 9.17
C ARG A 40 -26.36 -6.73 8.08
N LYS A 41 -26.66 -7.35 6.93
CA LYS A 41 -25.74 -7.37 5.78
C LYS A 41 -25.48 -5.96 5.23
N LYS A 42 -26.54 -5.16 5.04
CA LYS A 42 -26.45 -3.77 4.56
C LYS A 42 -25.65 -2.91 5.53
N ALA A 43 -25.93 -2.98 6.83
CA ALA A 43 -25.19 -2.27 7.86
C ALA A 43 -23.69 -2.61 7.83
N ALA A 44 -23.33 -3.89 7.77
CA ALA A 44 -21.93 -4.30 7.65
C ALA A 44 -21.25 -3.82 6.36
N GLU A 45 -21.98 -3.77 5.23
CA GLU A 45 -21.47 -3.22 3.96
C GLU A 45 -21.25 -1.70 4.04
N GLU A 46 -22.17 -0.98 4.68
CA GLU A 46 -22.08 0.47 4.91
C GLU A 46 -20.94 0.83 5.85
N GLU A 47 -20.80 0.13 6.97
CA GLU A 47 -19.68 0.28 7.91
C GLU A 47 -18.33 0.08 7.19
N LEU A 48 -18.20 -0.99 6.41
CA LEU A 48 -17.00 -1.25 5.62
C LEU A 48 -16.73 -0.11 4.62
N ARG A 49 -17.77 0.41 3.97
CA ARG A 49 -17.66 1.55 3.03
C ARG A 49 -17.20 2.83 3.74
N GLN A 50 -17.74 3.11 4.92
CA GLN A 50 -17.35 4.26 5.73
C GLN A 50 -15.90 4.13 6.20
N GLN A 51 -15.49 2.96 6.69
CA GLN A 51 -14.10 2.69 7.08
C GLN A 51 -13.13 2.88 5.90
N LEU A 52 -13.49 2.41 4.69
CA LEU A 52 -12.67 2.63 3.49
C LEU A 52 -12.54 4.10 3.11
N LYS A 53 -13.62 4.89 3.27
CA LYS A 53 -13.59 6.33 3.02
C LYS A 53 -12.69 7.05 4.03
N ALA A 54 -12.83 6.70 5.32
CA ALA A 54 -12.02 7.26 6.39
C ALA A 54 -10.53 6.95 6.19
N GLU A 55 -10.18 5.69 5.88
CA GLU A 55 -8.80 5.29 5.61
C GLU A 55 -8.20 6.03 4.40
N ARG A 56 -8.97 6.16 3.31
CA ARG A 56 -8.52 6.95 2.15
C ARG A 56 -8.29 8.42 2.50
N LYS A 57 -9.16 9.01 3.32
CA LYS A 57 -9.02 10.40 3.78
C LYS A 57 -7.75 10.54 4.64
N ARG A 58 -7.53 9.63 5.58
CA ARG A 58 -6.35 9.58 6.44
C ARG A 58 -5.05 9.50 5.63
N ILE A 59 -4.94 8.53 4.72
CA ILE A 59 -3.73 8.35 3.90
C ILE A 59 -3.48 9.56 2.98
N LYS A 60 -4.55 10.18 2.45
CA LYS A 60 -4.43 11.41 1.65
C LYS A 60 -3.92 12.59 2.47
N GLN A 61 -4.39 12.73 3.72
CA GLN A 61 -3.92 13.79 4.63
C GLN A 61 -2.46 13.56 5.00
N GLU A 62 -2.09 12.34 5.37
CA GLU A 62 -0.71 11.95 5.67
C GLU A 62 0.23 12.23 4.48
N ALA A 63 -0.16 11.85 3.27
CA ALA A 63 0.65 12.13 2.07
C ALA A 63 0.83 13.64 1.81
N LYS A 64 -0.21 14.45 2.06
CA LYS A 64 -0.11 15.92 1.96
C LYS A 64 0.81 16.50 3.03
N GLU A 65 0.75 16.00 4.26
CA GLU A 65 1.63 16.42 5.34
C GLU A 65 3.08 16.02 5.08
N GLN A 66 3.33 14.80 4.59
CA GLN A 66 4.65 14.34 4.17
C GLN A 66 5.22 15.25 3.06
N TYR A 67 4.40 15.60 2.06
CA TYR A 67 4.81 16.55 1.02
C TYR A 67 5.11 17.94 1.59
N LYS A 68 4.25 18.47 2.47
CA LYS A 68 4.47 19.78 3.12
C LYS A 68 5.75 19.80 3.95
N LYS A 69 6.07 18.70 4.65
CA LYS A 69 7.33 18.56 5.40
C LYS A 69 8.55 18.61 4.46
N LEU A 70 8.51 17.84 3.36
CA LEU A 70 9.59 17.82 2.37
C LEU A 70 9.81 19.18 1.69
N VAL A 71 8.72 19.92 1.41
CA VAL A 71 8.82 21.28 0.84
C VAL A 71 9.32 22.29 1.86
N LYS A 72 8.93 22.17 3.15
CA LYS A 72 9.41 23.05 4.21
C LYS A 72 10.90 22.90 4.50
N SER A 73 11.43 21.67 4.45
CA SER A 73 12.87 21.44 4.62
C SER A 73 13.71 21.99 3.48
N TYR A 74 13.11 22.26 2.32
CA TYR A 74 13.77 22.87 1.17
C TYR A 74 13.66 24.40 1.15
N LYS A 75 13.11 25.04 2.19
CA LYS A 75 13.20 26.49 2.31
C LYS A 75 14.64 26.85 2.67
N PRO A 76 15.29 27.76 1.93
CA PRO A 76 16.63 28.20 2.29
C PRO A 76 16.62 28.80 3.70
N ILE A 77 17.62 28.44 4.48
CA ILE A 77 17.79 28.91 5.86
C ILE A 77 18.31 30.35 5.75
N PRO A 78 17.61 31.37 6.29
CA PRO A 78 17.99 32.78 6.13
C PRO A 78 19.44 33.07 6.57
N GLU A 79 19.91 32.41 7.62
CA GLU A 79 21.28 32.57 8.12
C GLU A 79 22.34 32.13 7.09
N LEU A 80 22.06 31.10 6.27
CA LEU A 80 22.98 30.64 5.23
C LEU A 80 22.99 31.57 4.02
N GLU A 81 21.84 32.16 3.66
CA GLU A 81 21.76 33.18 2.60
C GLU A 81 22.57 34.43 2.97
N GLU A 82 22.47 34.88 4.23
CA GLU A 82 23.26 36.00 4.74
C GLU A 82 24.78 35.72 4.76
N GLN A 83 25.19 34.47 4.98
CA GLN A 83 26.60 34.08 4.94
C GLN A 83 27.15 33.99 3.51
N LEU A 84 26.36 33.47 2.57
CA LEU A 84 26.71 33.41 1.14
C LEU A 84 26.77 34.81 0.49
N ALA A 85 25.97 35.76 0.97
CA ALA A 85 25.93 37.13 0.45
C ALA A 85 27.07 38.05 0.96
N LYS A 86 27.90 37.59 1.91
CA LYS A 86 29.00 38.41 2.46
C LYS A 86 30.21 38.36 1.53
N GLU A 87 30.53 39.51 0.95
CA GLU A 87 31.80 39.75 0.26
C GLU A 87 32.88 40.11 1.30
N TYR A 88 34.00 39.40 1.28
CA TYR A 88 35.13 39.67 2.16
C TYR A 88 36.21 40.41 1.37
N GLU A 89 36.52 41.63 1.79
CA GLU A 89 37.67 42.38 1.28
C GLU A 89 38.92 41.96 2.06
N MET A 90 39.91 41.40 1.36
CA MET A 90 41.26 41.17 1.86
C MET A 90 42.20 42.22 1.26
N GLU A 91 43.40 42.40 1.85
CA GLU A 91 44.38 43.44 1.46
C GLU A 91 44.65 43.52 -0.06
N ASN A 92 44.54 42.42 -0.80
CA ASN A 92 44.83 42.37 -2.25
C ASN A 92 43.69 41.79 -3.11
N ALA A 93 42.56 41.35 -2.54
CA ALA A 93 41.51 40.67 -3.30
C ALA A 93 40.15 40.68 -2.60
N ARG A 94 39.07 40.59 -3.38
CA ARG A 94 37.72 40.33 -2.88
C ARG A 94 37.34 38.88 -3.10
N VAL A 95 36.84 38.22 -2.08
CA VAL A 95 36.41 36.81 -2.14
C VAL A 95 34.94 36.71 -1.76
N SER A 96 34.15 36.04 -2.61
CA SER A 96 32.77 35.65 -2.33
C SER A 96 32.69 34.14 -2.11
N ILE A 97 31.88 33.73 -1.14
CA ILE A 97 31.63 32.33 -0.83
C ILE A 97 30.37 31.93 -1.59
N LEU A 98 30.53 31.22 -2.71
CA LEU A 98 29.43 30.67 -3.51
C LEU A 98 29.50 29.14 -3.50
N GLU A 99 28.35 28.46 -3.50
CA GLU A 99 28.31 27.01 -3.72
C GLU A 99 28.78 26.70 -5.16
N LEU A 100 29.73 25.78 -5.27
CA LEU A 100 30.26 25.33 -6.55
C LEU A 100 29.32 24.28 -7.15
N ASP A 101 28.48 24.68 -8.10
CA ASP A 101 27.68 23.73 -8.87
C ASP A 101 28.55 22.99 -9.89
N ALA A 102 28.42 21.65 -9.92
CA ALA A 102 29.16 20.81 -10.86
C ALA A 102 28.86 21.15 -12.33
N ASP A 103 27.64 21.63 -12.61
CA ASP A 103 27.23 22.06 -13.95
C ASP A 103 27.92 23.38 -14.34
N LEU A 104 28.00 24.36 -13.43
CA LEU A 104 28.72 25.63 -13.66
C LEU A 104 30.23 25.40 -13.80
N LEU A 105 30.81 24.49 -13.01
CA LEU A 105 32.21 24.06 -13.12
C LEU A 105 32.53 23.30 -14.41
N ALA A 106 31.53 22.72 -15.06
CA ALA A 106 31.68 22.06 -16.35
C ALA A 106 31.58 23.07 -17.51
N GLU A 107 30.75 24.11 -17.36
CA GLU A 107 30.62 25.21 -18.33
C GLU A 107 31.82 26.16 -18.31
N THR A 108 32.35 26.43 -17.11
CA THR A 108 33.56 27.21 -16.93
C THR A 108 34.77 26.29 -16.98
N ASN A 109 35.84 26.68 -17.68
CA ASN A 109 37.06 25.86 -17.82
C ASN A 109 37.89 25.77 -16.52
N PHE A 110 37.26 25.77 -15.33
CA PHE A 110 37.91 25.60 -14.04
C PHE A 110 38.25 24.14 -13.73
N LEU A 111 37.69 23.19 -14.46
CA LEU A 111 38.03 21.78 -14.33
C LEU A 111 39.34 21.49 -15.09
N ILE A 112 40.46 21.45 -14.38
CA ILE A 112 41.72 20.87 -14.90
C ILE A 112 41.37 19.44 -15.35
N GLY A 113 41.45 19.21 -16.66
CA GLY A 113 40.92 18.00 -17.31
C GLY A 113 41.43 16.71 -16.69
N ARG A 114 40.72 15.59 -16.94
CA ARG A 114 41.10 14.26 -16.45
C ARG A 114 42.56 13.97 -16.81
N ASN A 115 43.44 13.89 -15.80
CA ASN A 115 44.78 13.32 -15.93
C ASN A 115 44.63 11.85 -16.35
N ARG A 116 44.66 11.60 -17.65
CA ARG A 116 44.76 10.24 -18.21
C ARG A 116 46.24 9.90 -18.25
N GLY A 117 46.72 9.24 -17.20
CA GLY A 117 47.97 8.50 -17.29
C GLY A 117 47.81 7.40 -18.34
N GLN A 118 48.73 7.31 -19.29
CA GLN A 118 48.80 6.18 -20.22
C GLN A 118 49.20 4.95 -19.40
N ILE A 119 48.24 4.05 -19.12
CA ILE A 119 48.53 2.71 -18.64
C ILE A 119 48.13 1.79 -19.79
N GLU A 120 49.14 1.18 -20.41
CA GLU A 120 48.96 0.17 -21.46
C GLU A 120 48.25 -1.06 -20.86
N GLU A 121 47.08 -1.40 -21.42
CA GLU A 121 46.31 -2.58 -21.04
C GLU A 121 46.95 -3.85 -21.64
N LYS A 122 47.26 -4.85 -20.80
CA LYS A 122 47.45 -6.24 -21.25
C LYS A 122 46.13 -7.01 -21.11
N PRO A 123 45.68 -7.75 -22.13
CA PRO A 123 44.47 -8.59 -22.04
C PRO A 123 44.82 -9.97 -21.46
N GLU A 124 44.11 -10.39 -20.41
CA GLU A 124 44.09 -11.78 -19.93
C GLU A 124 42.76 -12.46 -20.26
N ILE A 125 42.92 -13.68 -20.76
CA ILE A 125 41.97 -14.59 -21.39
C ILE A 125 41.02 -15.18 -20.33
N LYS A 126 39.73 -15.32 -20.65
CA LYS A 126 38.76 -16.09 -19.85
C LYS A 126 38.43 -17.38 -20.58
N GLU A 127 38.90 -18.50 -20.04
CA GLU A 127 38.57 -19.86 -20.47
C GLU A 127 37.15 -20.24 -20.05
N GLU A 128 36.47 -20.91 -20.98
CA GLU A 128 35.14 -21.51 -20.85
C GLU A 128 35.20 -22.80 -20.03
N MET A 129 34.18 -23.08 -19.23
CA MET A 129 33.92 -24.43 -18.71
C MET A 129 32.44 -24.77 -18.91
N GLU A 130 32.24 -25.78 -19.75
CA GLU A 130 31.01 -26.40 -20.19
C GLU A 130 30.81 -27.68 -19.36
N GLU A 131 29.67 -27.83 -18.68
CA GLU A 131 29.20 -29.15 -18.20
C GLU A 131 27.70 -29.29 -18.46
N GLU A 132 27.38 -30.12 -19.46
CA GLU A 132 26.05 -30.61 -19.77
C GLU A 132 25.65 -31.76 -18.84
N SER A 133 24.40 -31.78 -18.39
CA SER A 133 23.70 -33.02 -18.05
C SER A 133 22.25 -32.96 -18.55
N PRO A 134 21.79 -33.92 -19.38
CA PRO A 134 20.46 -33.87 -19.97
C PRO A 134 19.46 -34.52 -19.01
N SER A 135 18.55 -33.73 -18.43
CA SER A 135 17.35 -34.27 -17.77
C SER A 135 16.17 -34.20 -18.72
N GLU A 136 15.68 -35.35 -19.17
CA GLU A 136 14.46 -35.47 -19.97
C GLU A 136 13.25 -34.85 -19.25
N GLU A 137 12.64 -33.83 -19.86
CA GLU A 137 11.49 -33.11 -19.31
C GLU A 137 10.17 -33.81 -19.68
N LEU A 138 9.44 -34.29 -18.68
CA LEU A 138 8.05 -34.75 -18.85
C LEU A 138 7.09 -33.53 -18.85
N PRO A 139 6.18 -33.39 -19.83
CA PRO A 139 5.30 -32.23 -19.94
C PRO A 139 4.23 -32.24 -18.83
N GLY A 140 4.24 -31.21 -17.99
CA GLY A 140 3.25 -31.01 -16.91
C GLY A 140 3.82 -30.98 -15.49
N MET A 141 5.12 -31.24 -15.31
CA MET A 141 5.83 -31.08 -14.03
C MET A 141 6.81 -29.90 -14.09
N GLU A 142 6.34 -28.73 -14.55
CA GLU A 142 7.11 -27.49 -14.46
C GLU A 142 7.24 -27.09 -12.98
N LEU A 143 8.33 -27.53 -12.35
CA LEU A 143 8.77 -27.00 -11.07
C LEU A 143 9.12 -25.53 -11.30
N THR A 144 8.14 -24.65 -11.09
CA THR A 144 8.41 -23.25 -10.80
C THR A 144 9.20 -23.22 -9.50
N THR A 145 10.52 -23.37 -9.62
CA THR A 145 11.49 -22.99 -8.60
C THR A 145 11.23 -21.51 -8.37
N LYS A 146 10.36 -21.23 -7.40
CA LYS A 146 10.35 -19.94 -6.74
C LYS A 146 11.72 -19.83 -6.10
N ILE A 147 12.66 -19.30 -6.86
CA ILE A 147 13.83 -18.62 -6.36
C ILE A 147 13.25 -17.65 -5.34
N LYS A 148 13.27 -18.06 -4.07
CA LYS A 148 13.11 -17.16 -2.96
C LYS A 148 14.32 -16.27 -3.08
N LYS A 149 14.18 -15.16 -3.83
CA LYS A 149 15.03 -14.00 -3.66
C LYS A 149 14.90 -13.68 -2.17
N LYS A 150 15.86 -14.15 -1.37
CA LYS A 150 16.16 -13.54 -0.09
C LYS A 150 16.38 -12.09 -0.46
N GLU A 151 15.43 -11.24 -0.08
CA GLU A 151 15.62 -9.80 -0.09
C GLU A 151 16.82 -9.57 0.82
N ILE A 152 17.99 -9.50 0.21
CA ILE A 152 19.13 -8.79 0.78
C ILE A 152 18.54 -7.41 1.07
N LYS A 153 18.48 -7.06 2.35
CA LYS A 153 18.29 -5.68 2.77
C LYS A 153 19.51 -4.93 2.24
N SER A 154 19.47 -4.54 0.96
CA SER A 154 20.26 -3.40 0.53
C SER A 154 19.68 -2.25 1.33
N GLU A 155 20.43 -1.80 2.32
CA GLU A 155 20.37 -0.41 2.75
C GLU A 155 20.48 0.40 1.46
N GLU A 156 19.32 0.80 0.94
CA GLU A 156 19.26 1.65 -0.23
C GLU A 156 19.79 2.99 0.26
N GLU A 157 21.07 3.24 -0.03
CA GLU A 157 21.62 4.58 -0.17
C GLU A 157 20.52 5.50 -0.77
N PRO A 158 20.26 6.67 -0.18
CA PRO A 158 19.17 7.53 -0.62
C PRO A 158 19.38 7.87 -2.09
N LYS A 159 18.63 7.20 -2.98
CA LYS A 159 18.57 7.56 -4.40
C LYS A 159 18.14 9.02 -4.43
N GLU A 160 19.07 9.91 -4.74
CA GLU A 160 18.79 11.33 -4.91
C GLU A 160 17.65 11.47 -5.91
N LEU A 161 16.49 11.93 -5.44
CA LEU A 161 15.31 12.13 -6.28
C LEU A 161 15.52 13.42 -7.06
N LYS A 162 16.29 13.34 -8.15
CA LYS A 162 16.78 14.49 -8.92
C LYS A 162 15.66 15.33 -9.55
N THR A 163 14.46 14.76 -9.77
CA THR A 163 13.35 15.49 -10.39
C THR A 163 12.08 15.58 -9.54
N LYS A 164 11.41 16.74 -9.59
CA LYS A 164 10.08 16.97 -8.97
C LYS A 164 9.03 15.93 -9.40
N LYS A 165 9.18 15.34 -10.60
CA LYS A 165 8.29 14.30 -11.15
C LYS A 165 8.49 12.96 -10.43
N GLU A 166 9.74 12.59 -10.15
CA GLU A 166 10.08 11.35 -9.43
C GLU A 166 9.62 11.40 -7.98
N LEU A 167 9.82 12.52 -7.30
CA LEU A 167 9.29 12.76 -5.94
C LEU A 167 7.77 12.52 -5.86
N LYS A 168 7.00 13.06 -6.82
CA LYS A 168 5.55 12.88 -6.88
C LYS A 168 5.16 11.42 -7.17
N LYS A 169 5.89 10.73 -8.06
CA LYS A 169 5.66 9.32 -8.36
C LYS A 169 5.92 8.46 -7.12
N GLU A 170 6.98 8.73 -6.38
CA GLU A 170 7.36 7.97 -5.20
C GLU A 170 6.36 8.18 -4.05
N LEU A 171 5.97 9.43 -3.77
CA LEU A 171 4.88 9.75 -2.83
C LEU A 171 3.57 9.03 -3.20
N LYS A 172 3.23 8.98 -4.50
CA LYS A 172 2.04 8.25 -4.97
C LYS A 172 2.18 6.74 -4.75
N LYS A 173 3.34 6.14 -5.07
CA LYS A 173 3.60 4.72 -4.80
C LYS A 173 3.48 4.41 -3.32
N GLN A 174 4.14 5.18 -2.45
CA GLN A 174 4.05 5.05 -0.99
C GLN A 174 2.61 5.15 -0.49
N ALA A 175 1.81 6.10 -1.00
CA ALA A 175 0.41 6.20 -0.65
C ALA A 175 -0.40 4.97 -1.10
N THR A 176 -0.16 4.47 -2.32
CA THR A 176 -0.86 3.27 -2.82
C THR A 176 -0.48 1.99 -2.07
N THR A 177 0.78 1.84 -1.66
CA THR A 177 1.24 0.69 -0.87
C THR A 177 0.66 0.75 0.54
N LYS A 178 0.61 1.94 1.17
CA LYS A 178 -0.10 2.17 2.46
C LYS A 178 -1.58 1.77 2.36
N VAL A 179 -2.28 2.18 1.30
CA VAL A 179 -3.68 1.77 1.06
C VAL A 179 -3.81 0.25 0.95
N LYS A 180 -2.95 -0.40 0.15
CA LYS A 180 -2.97 -1.86 -0.05
C LYS A 180 -2.67 -2.64 1.24
N LYS A 181 -1.80 -2.10 2.11
CA LYS A 181 -1.43 -2.69 3.40
C LYS A 181 -2.50 -2.49 4.49
N SER A 182 -3.46 -1.57 4.30
CA SER A 182 -4.50 -1.33 5.31
C SER A 182 -5.39 -2.56 5.54
N LYS A 183 -5.71 -2.84 6.82
CA LYS A 183 -6.55 -3.99 7.21
C LYS A 183 -7.92 -3.95 6.55
N VAL A 184 -8.52 -2.77 6.42
CA VAL A 184 -9.84 -2.57 5.81
C VAL A 184 -9.81 -2.91 4.32
N PHE A 185 -8.78 -2.47 3.59
CA PHE A 185 -8.61 -2.79 2.17
C PHE A 185 -8.33 -4.28 1.94
N GLN A 186 -7.50 -4.90 2.78
CA GLN A 186 -7.23 -6.34 2.71
C GLN A 186 -8.50 -7.17 2.97
N ARG A 187 -9.32 -6.79 3.96
CA ARG A 187 -10.62 -7.43 4.21
C ARG A 187 -11.53 -7.32 2.99
N LYS A 188 -11.64 -6.14 2.38
CA LYS A 188 -12.42 -5.95 1.14
C LYS A 188 -11.92 -6.84 0.00
N SER A 189 -10.60 -6.84 -0.26
CA SER A 189 -9.99 -7.63 -1.32
C SER A 189 -10.22 -9.13 -1.13
N ARG A 190 -10.12 -9.64 0.11
CA ARG A 190 -10.45 -11.04 0.43
C ARG A 190 -11.91 -11.37 0.12
N LEU A 191 -12.86 -10.52 0.53
CA LEU A 191 -14.28 -10.71 0.24
C LEU A 191 -14.56 -10.70 -1.27
N GLU A 192 -13.93 -9.79 -2.00
CA GLU A 192 -14.05 -9.70 -3.46
C GLU A 192 -13.48 -10.93 -4.16
N ARG A 193 -12.30 -11.42 -3.72
CA ARG A 193 -11.71 -12.67 -4.22
C ARG A 193 -12.62 -13.88 -3.99
N LEU A 194 -13.26 -13.96 -2.82
CA LEU A 194 -14.22 -15.03 -2.54
C LEU A 194 -15.46 -14.94 -3.44
N LYS A 195 -15.96 -13.72 -3.70
CA LYS A 195 -17.07 -13.50 -4.66
C LYS A 195 -16.65 -13.92 -6.07
N GLN A 196 -15.49 -13.47 -6.55
CA GLN A 196 -14.95 -13.82 -7.86
C GLN A 196 -14.73 -15.33 -8.00
N LYS A 197 -14.17 -16.01 -6.98
CA LYS A 197 -14.02 -17.47 -6.98
C LYS A 197 -15.37 -18.20 -7.11
N LYS A 198 -16.42 -17.71 -6.45
CA LYS A 198 -17.77 -18.30 -6.58
C LYS A 198 -18.34 -18.10 -7.98
N VAL A 199 -18.15 -16.92 -8.56
CA VAL A 199 -18.60 -16.60 -9.93
C VAL A 199 -17.86 -17.46 -10.95
N SER A 200 -16.53 -17.53 -10.88
CA SER A 200 -15.73 -18.35 -11.80
C SER A 200 -16.08 -19.83 -11.72
N MET A 201 -16.34 -20.36 -10.53
CA MET A 201 -16.79 -21.75 -10.35
C MET A 201 -18.18 -21.99 -10.96
N ARG A 202 -19.10 -21.03 -10.89
CA ARG A 202 -20.42 -21.13 -11.55
C ARG A 202 -20.28 -21.14 -13.07
N LEU A 203 -19.51 -20.19 -13.61
CA LEU A 203 -19.25 -20.10 -15.05
C LEU A 203 -18.56 -21.37 -15.57
N LYS A 204 -17.60 -21.92 -14.83
CA LYS A 204 -16.97 -23.20 -15.17
C LYS A 204 -17.97 -24.36 -15.17
N LYS A 205 -18.88 -24.42 -14.20
CA LYS A 205 -19.92 -25.46 -14.18
C LYS A 205 -20.88 -25.32 -15.36
N GLU A 206 -21.26 -24.10 -15.71
CA GLU A 206 -22.12 -23.83 -16.87
C GLU A 206 -21.44 -24.21 -18.18
N SER A 207 -20.16 -23.83 -18.36
CA SER A 207 -19.42 -24.21 -19.56
C SER A 207 -19.23 -25.71 -19.69
N MET A 208 -18.99 -26.43 -18.59
CA MET A 208 -18.93 -27.89 -18.59
C MET A 208 -20.28 -28.53 -18.94
N LYS A 209 -21.40 -27.98 -18.45
CA LYS A 209 -22.75 -28.46 -18.84
C LYS A 209 -23.01 -28.26 -20.33
N ILE A 210 -22.63 -27.12 -20.89
CA ILE A 210 -22.79 -26.84 -22.32
C ILE A 210 -21.93 -27.78 -23.15
N LYS A 211 -20.67 -28.02 -22.75
CA LYS A 211 -19.80 -29.01 -23.39
C LYS A 211 -20.41 -30.42 -23.35
N ALA A 212 -20.85 -30.87 -22.18
CA ALA A 212 -21.49 -32.18 -22.03
C ALA A 212 -22.74 -32.33 -22.91
N LYS A 213 -23.60 -31.30 -22.98
CA LYS A 213 -24.75 -31.27 -23.89
C LYS A 213 -24.35 -31.33 -25.36
N ARG A 214 -23.27 -30.64 -25.76
CA ARG A 214 -22.75 -30.70 -27.14
C ARG A 214 -22.27 -32.10 -27.49
N TYR A 215 -21.47 -32.73 -26.63
CA TYR A 215 -21.01 -34.11 -26.87
C TYR A 215 -22.16 -35.12 -26.90
N PHE A 216 -23.21 -34.90 -26.10
CA PHE A 216 -24.43 -35.73 -26.13
C PHE A 216 -25.26 -35.59 -27.41
N PHE A 217 -25.12 -34.47 -28.15
CA PHE A 217 -25.81 -34.25 -29.43
C PHE A 217 -24.95 -34.62 -30.66
N LEU A 218 -23.67 -34.96 -30.44
CA LEU A 218 -22.70 -35.37 -31.47
C LEU A 218 -22.56 -36.90 -31.58
N PHE A 219 -23.20 -37.64 -30.67
CA PHE A 219 -23.41 -39.08 -30.67
C PHE A 219 -24.90 -39.37 -30.80
#